data_AF-A0A533QCK3-F1
#
_entry.id   AF-A0A533QCK3-F1
#
_cell.length_a   1.000
_cell.length_b   1.000
_cell.length_c   1.000
_cell.angle_alpha   90.00
_cell.angle_beta   90.00
_cell.angle_gamma   90.00
#
_symmetry.space_group_name_H-M   'P 1'
#
loop_
_entity.id
_entity.type
_entity.pdbx_description
1 polymer ?
#
loop_
_entity_poly.entity_id
_entity_poly.type
_entity_poly.pdbx_seq_one_letter_code
_entity_poly.pdbx_strand_id
1 'polypeptide(L)' 'MEKGAGVRSKRYICSHCKQVNQPHTVCHNCGYYRGKQVITVER' A
#
# COMPACT_ATOMS: atom_id res chain seq x y z
N MET A 1 -21.83 -19.53 -4.42
CA MET A 1 -20.42 -19.37 -3.98
C MET A 1 -20.13 -17.88 -3.81
N GLU A 2 -20.58 -17.26 -2.72
CA GLU A 2 -20.35 -15.83 -2.47
C GLU A 2 -19.35 -15.69 -1.33
N LYS A 3 -18.07 -15.73 -1.68
CA LYS A 3 -16.97 -15.60 -0.75
C LYS A 3 -16.89 -14.16 -0.26
N GLY A 4 -17.27 -13.96 1.00
CA GLY A 4 -16.67 -13.00 1.92
C GLY A 4 -16.92 -11.53 1.61
N ALA A 5 -17.89 -10.95 2.32
CA ALA A 5 -17.96 -9.51 2.58
C ALA A 5 -16.70 -9.07 3.36
N GLY A 6 -15.62 -8.80 2.63
CA GLY A 6 -14.34 -8.37 3.18
C GLY A 6 -14.46 -7.01 3.85
N VAL A 7 -13.93 -6.92 5.07
CA VAL A 7 -13.72 -5.68 5.82
C VAL A 7 -13.17 -4.58 4.90
N ARG A 8 -13.88 -3.46 4.78
CA ARG A 8 -13.45 -2.31 3.96
C ARG A 8 -12.25 -1.63 4.63
N SER A 9 -11.06 -2.20 4.45
CA SER A 9 -9.80 -1.61 4.90
C SER A 9 -9.65 -0.21 4.29
N LYS A 10 -9.69 0.82 5.15
CA LYS A 10 -9.55 2.22 4.75
C LYS A 10 -8.17 2.42 4.11
N ARG A 11 -8.16 2.64 2.79
CA ARG A 11 -6.92 2.90 2.02
C ARG A 11 -6.36 4.27 2.40
N TYR A 12 -5.03 4.40 2.36
CA TYR A 12 -4.33 5.67 2.62
C TYR A 12 -3.48 6.06 1.40
N ILE A 13 -3.06 7.33 1.35
CA ILE A 13 -2.22 7.85 0.26
C ILE A 13 -0.75 7.80 0.69
N CYS A 14 0.09 7.17 -0.13
CA CYS A 14 1.54 7.13 0.10
C CYS A 14 2.13 8.53 0.00
N SER A 15 2.88 8.97 1.03
CA SER A 15 3.53 10.28 1.04
C SER A 15 4.65 10.45 0.00
N HIS A 16 5.18 9.36 -0.55
CA HIS A 16 6.30 9.41 -1.51
C HIS A 16 5.83 9.49 -2.96
N CYS A 17 4.98 8.55 -3.40
CA CYS A 17 4.51 8.49 -4.80
C CYS A 17 3.04 8.94 -4.99
N LYS A 18 2.36 9.33 -3.90
CA LYS A 18 0.95 9.76 -3.90
C LYS A 18 -0.05 8.73 -4.42
N GLN A 19 0.33 7.45 -4.47
CA GLN A 19 -0.55 6.34 -4.84
C GLN A 19 -1.35 5.83 -3.65
N VAL A 20 -2.50 5.25 -3.94
CA VAL A 20 -3.36 4.59 -2.95
C VAL A 20 -2.71 3.30 -2.49
N ASN A 21 -2.59 3.11 -1.18
CA ASN A 21 -2.00 1.91 -0.57
C ASN A 21 -2.86 1.35 0.56
N GLN A 22 -2.60 0.08 0.90
CA GLN A 22 -3.25 -0.60 2.00
C GLN A 22 -2.60 -0.23 3.33
N PRO A 23 -3.38 0.02 4.40
CA PRO A 23 -2.82 0.36 5.70
C PRO A 23 -1.90 -0.75 6.22
N HIS A 24 -0.87 -0.34 6.97
CA HIS A 24 0.14 -1.23 7.55
C HIS A 24 0.96 -2.08 6.57
N THR A 25 0.94 -1.76 5.27
CA THR A 25 1.82 -2.41 4.28
C THR A 25 2.80 -1.42 3.67
N VAL A 26 3.90 -1.96 3.12
CA VAL A 26 4.81 -1.20 2.27
C VAL A 26 4.06 -0.75 1.00
N CYS A 27 4.42 0.41 0.44
CA CYS A 27 3.85 0.85 -0.81
C CYS A 27 4.31 -0.05 -1.96
N HIS A 28 3.40 -0.81 -2.55
CA HIS A 28 3.74 -1.70 -3.69
C HIS A 28 4.20 -0.93 -4.93
N ASN A 29 3.85 0.35 -5.06
CA ASN A 29 4.21 1.16 -6.22
C ASN A 29 5.63 1.74 -6.16
N CYS A 30 6.15 2.03 -4.96
CA CYS A 30 7.46 2.69 -4.83
C CYS A 30 8.39 2.04 -3.81
N GLY A 31 7.88 1.11 -3.00
CA GLY A 31 8.64 0.37 -2.01
C GLY A 31 8.93 1.12 -0.73
N TYR A 32 8.33 2.30 -0.53
CA TYR A 32 8.53 3.09 0.68
C TYR A 32 7.54 2.71 1.80
N TYR A 33 8.06 2.70 3.02
CA TYR A 33 7.28 2.59 4.25
C TYR A 33 7.90 3.48 5.33
N ARG A 34 7.07 4.32 5.98
CA ARG A 34 7.51 5.27 7.01
C ARG A 34 8.72 6.12 6.61
N GLY A 35 8.74 6.59 5.34
CA GLY A 35 9.78 7.47 4.82
C GLY A 35 11.10 6.78 4.44
N LYS A 36 11.18 5.45 4.52
CA LYS A 36 12.34 4.67 4.11
C LYS A 36 11.99 3.76 2.95
N GLN A 37 12.90 3.60 2.00
CA GLN A 37 12.76 2.60 0.94
C GLN A 37 13.08 1.23 1.55
N VAL A 38 12.08 0.35 1.60
CA VAL A 38 12.20 -0.99 2.19
C VAL A 38 12.42 -2.03 1.10
N ILE A 39 11.78 -1.84 -0.06
CA ILE A 39 11.98 -2.68 -1.24
C ILE A 39 12.37 -1.82 -2.42
N THR A 40 13.28 -2.32 -3.25
CA THR A 40 13.53 -1.76 -4.56
C THR A 40 12.42 -2.27 -5.48
N VAL A 41 11.53 -1.37 -5.90
CA VAL A 41 10.51 -1.70 -6.89
C VAL A 41 11.08 -1.28 -8.24
N GLU A 42 11.39 -2.27 -9.06
CA GLU A 42 11.69 -2.03 -10.47
C GLU A 42 10.36 -1.76 -11.17
N ARG A 43 10.32 -0.66 -11.92
CA ARG A 43 9.08 -0.10 -12.47
C ARG A 43 8.55 -0.91 -13.65
#